data_AF-A0A1I2LU81-F1
#
_entry.id   AF-A0A1I2LU81-F1
#
_cell.length_a   1.000
_cell.length_b   1.000
_cell.length_c   1.000
_cell.angle_alpha   90.00
_cell.angle_beta   90.00
_cell.angle_gamma   90.00
#
_symmetry.space_group_name_H-M   'P 1'
#
loop_
_entity.id
_entity.type
_entity.pdbx_description
1 polymer ?
#
loop_
_entity_poly.entity_id
_entity_poly.type
_entity_poly.pdbx_seq_one_letter_code
_entity_poly.pdbx_strand_id
1 'polypeptide(L)'
;MIDKEKAKLNMTHQWVKFIIVLVLYLIFLYWVRSWWGLLVVPFIFDIYITKKIRWQWWKDSEGPVRWVMSWVDALVFALVAVYFINLFFFQNYVIPSSSLEKSLLTGDYLFVSKVSYGPRIPQTPLTMPLTQHTLPIINTKSYIPWPHWDYRRVKGLGDVKLNDIVVFNYPAGDSICTEPQYQNDYYSMVYNFGEYYYNQRYPDHVDISTLNKQEQYDYFAEIYNVGRSYIKANPNQYGDIGWRPTDRRENYVKRCVGLPGQTLQIKNRIVYLDGKPNKEPENVQYTYYVKFKADLPDELMKQLGISMEDLTSLNQNGYMPLTRAAVKVLSARKDLVESIRLNTEPYAGNLYPWNTVTGWTCDNYGPVWIPKRGATVTLSMNNIALYERPIKVYEGNELEVKNNQIYINGKLAHSYTFKLDYYWMMGDNRHNSADSRYWGFVPEDHIVGKPIFIWWSSDPDRHGIGGIRWSRLFRWVDNIK
;
A
#
# COMPACT_ATOMS: atom_id res chain seq x y z
N MET A 1 28.37 -9.02 -45.92
CA MET A 1 27.91 -10.16 -45.09
C MET A 1 26.44 -10.07 -44.73
N ILE A 2 25.91 -8.90 -44.34
CA ILE A 2 24.49 -8.67 -44.03
C ILE A 2 23.55 -9.09 -45.19
N ASP A 3 23.90 -8.77 -46.44
CA ASP A 3 23.11 -9.19 -47.61
C ASP A 3 23.09 -10.71 -47.85
N LYS A 4 24.15 -11.44 -47.44
CA LYS A 4 24.19 -12.91 -47.55
C LYS A 4 23.28 -13.59 -46.50
N GLU A 5 23.16 -13.02 -45.30
CA GLU A 5 22.20 -13.49 -44.28
C GLU A 5 20.75 -13.16 -44.68
N LYS A 6 20.52 -11.98 -45.26
CA LYS A 6 19.21 -11.57 -45.77
C LYS A 6 18.73 -12.45 -46.93
N ALA A 7 19.64 -12.83 -47.83
CA ALA A 7 19.34 -13.74 -48.95
C ALA A 7 18.96 -15.16 -48.52
N LYS A 8 19.37 -15.60 -47.31
CA LYS A 8 18.99 -16.90 -46.73
C LYS A 8 17.59 -16.92 -46.10
N LEU A 9 16.96 -15.76 -45.91
CA LEU A 9 15.69 -15.65 -45.19
C LEU A 9 14.51 -15.56 -46.15
N ASN A 10 13.45 -16.32 -45.86
CA ASN A 10 12.19 -16.18 -46.57
C ASN A 10 11.53 -14.83 -46.20
N MET A 11 11.56 -13.88 -47.14
CA MET A 11 11.12 -12.50 -46.90
C MET A 11 9.62 -12.40 -46.59
N THR A 12 8.78 -13.25 -47.22
CA THR A 12 7.34 -13.32 -46.93
C THR A 12 7.09 -13.68 -45.46
N HIS A 13 7.83 -14.66 -44.93
CA HIS A 13 7.72 -15.03 -43.51
C HIS A 13 8.19 -13.91 -42.58
N GLN A 14 9.22 -13.15 -42.94
CA GLN A 14 9.68 -12.01 -42.13
C GLN A 14 8.63 -10.89 -42.10
N TRP A 15 7.99 -10.58 -43.23
CA TRP A 15 6.89 -9.61 -43.29
C TRP A 15 5.70 -10.04 -42.44
N VAL A 16 5.30 -11.31 -42.49
CA VAL A 16 4.22 -11.83 -41.64
C VAL A 16 4.56 -11.67 -40.16
N LYS A 17 5.77 -12.07 -39.74
CA LYS A 17 6.22 -11.89 -38.33
C LYS A 17 6.26 -10.43 -37.92
N PHE A 18 6.81 -9.56 -38.78
CA PHE A 18 6.86 -8.12 -38.54
C PHE A 18 5.47 -7.53 -38.36
N ILE A 19 4.52 -7.84 -39.25
CA ILE A 19 3.16 -7.32 -39.20
C ILE A 19 2.47 -7.78 -37.91
N ILE A 20 2.57 -9.05 -37.54
CA ILE A 20 1.99 -9.57 -36.29
C ILE A 20 2.55 -8.80 -35.08
N VAL A 21 3.87 -8.69 -34.98
CA VAL A 21 4.53 -8.01 -33.86
C VAL A 21 4.20 -6.51 -33.85
N LEU A 22 4.18 -5.85 -35.01
CA LEU A 22 3.82 -4.45 -35.14
C LEU A 22 2.38 -4.21 -34.68
N VAL A 23 1.42 -5.03 -35.14
CA VAL A 23 0.01 -4.90 -34.75
C VAL A 23 -0.14 -5.08 -33.24
N LEU A 24 0.45 -6.13 -32.66
CA LEU A 24 0.42 -6.34 -31.21
C LEU A 24 1.04 -5.18 -30.44
N TYR A 25 2.17 -4.65 -30.92
CA TYR A 25 2.84 -3.50 -30.31
C TYR A 25 2.00 -2.24 -30.40
N LEU A 26 1.36 -1.96 -31.54
CA LEU A 26 0.48 -0.80 -31.72
C LEU A 26 -0.79 -0.90 -30.86
N ILE A 27 -1.37 -2.10 -30.72
CA ILE A 27 -2.47 -2.35 -29.78
C ILE A 27 -2.02 -2.06 -28.35
N PHE A 28 -0.82 -2.51 -27.96
CA PHE A 28 -0.25 -2.21 -26.66
C PHE A 28 -0.02 -0.71 -26.44
N LEU A 29 0.56 0.00 -27.43
CA LEU A 29 0.77 1.46 -27.35
C LEU A 29 -0.55 2.23 -27.25
N TYR A 30 -1.57 1.78 -27.98
CA TYR A 30 -2.92 2.33 -27.89
C TYR A 30 -3.50 2.13 -26.48
N TRP A 31 -3.40 0.92 -25.94
CA TRP A 31 -3.86 0.61 -24.58
C TRP A 31 -3.14 1.44 -23.52
N VAL A 32 -1.82 1.57 -23.62
CA VAL A 32 -0.98 2.37 -22.73
C VAL A 32 -1.09 3.88 -23.00
N ARG A 33 -1.70 4.27 -24.12
CA ARG A 33 -1.82 5.66 -24.60
C ARG A 33 -0.46 6.38 -24.66
N SER A 34 0.63 5.68 -25.02
CA SER A 34 1.98 6.27 -25.07
C SER A 34 2.53 6.25 -26.49
N TRP A 35 2.40 7.37 -27.20
CA TRP A 35 2.86 7.48 -28.59
C TRP A 35 4.37 7.64 -28.74
N TRP A 36 5.09 7.98 -27.66
CA TRP A 36 6.56 7.92 -27.62
C TRP A 36 7.11 6.53 -27.94
N GLY A 37 6.32 5.48 -27.71
CA GLY A 37 6.67 4.12 -28.12
C GLY A 37 6.82 3.95 -29.64
N LEU A 38 6.28 4.85 -30.46
CA LEU A 38 6.50 4.79 -31.92
C LEU A 38 7.97 4.90 -32.30
N LEU A 39 8.83 5.48 -31.44
CA LEU A 39 10.28 5.48 -31.61
C LEU A 39 10.88 4.06 -31.66
N VAL A 40 10.20 3.06 -31.12
CA VAL A 40 10.63 1.64 -31.13
C VAL A 40 10.30 0.96 -32.47
N VAL A 41 9.33 1.47 -33.23
CA VAL A 41 8.88 0.85 -34.50
C VAL A 41 9.99 0.71 -35.53
N PRO A 42 10.87 1.71 -35.76
CA PRO A 42 12.03 1.53 -36.65
C PRO A 42 12.96 0.40 -36.21
N PHE A 43 13.13 0.17 -34.90
CA PHE A 43 13.96 -0.92 -34.38
C PHE A 43 13.28 -2.28 -34.57
N ILE A 44 11.95 -2.37 -34.38
CA ILE A 44 11.17 -3.58 -34.70
C ILE A 44 11.29 -3.88 -36.21
N PHE A 45 11.13 -2.87 -37.06
CA PHE A 45 11.31 -3.00 -38.50
C PHE A 45 12.72 -3.48 -38.85
N ASP A 46 13.74 -2.97 -38.17
CA ASP A 46 15.11 -3.41 -38.38
C ASP A 46 15.35 -4.86 -37.96
N ILE A 47 14.82 -5.30 -36.81
CA ILE A 47 14.94 -6.67 -36.31
C ILE A 47 14.42 -7.70 -37.32
N TYR A 48 13.30 -7.41 -37.99
CA TYR A 48 12.64 -8.35 -38.91
C TYR A 48 12.99 -8.13 -40.40
N ILE A 49 13.09 -6.89 -40.86
CA ILE A 49 13.14 -6.54 -42.30
C ILE A 49 14.51 -6.04 -42.75
N THR A 50 15.02 -4.93 -42.18
CA THR A 50 16.25 -4.31 -42.71
C THR A 50 17.53 -4.96 -42.22
N LYS A 51 17.57 -5.41 -40.96
CA LYS A 51 18.72 -6.04 -40.31
C LYS A 51 20.02 -5.27 -40.47
N LYS A 52 19.94 -3.93 -40.49
CA LYS A 52 21.11 -3.04 -40.56
C LYS A 52 21.89 -3.10 -39.26
N ILE A 53 21.20 -3.16 -38.12
CA ILE A 53 21.84 -3.32 -36.81
C ILE A 53 22.09 -4.81 -36.59
N ARG A 54 23.34 -5.18 -36.29
CA ARG A 54 23.70 -6.56 -35.94
C ARG A 54 23.38 -6.83 -34.47
N TRP A 55 22.10 -6.91 -34.15
CA TRP A 55 21.59 -7.19 -32.80
C TRP A 55 22.21 -8.44 -32.16
N GLN A 56 22.61 -9.42 -32.99
CA GLN A 56 23.18 -10.69 -32.56
C GLN A 56 24.62 -10.88 -33.07
N TRP A 57 25.39 -9.80 -33.18
CA TRP A 57 26.79 -9.82 -33.68
C TRP A 57 27.68 -10.87 -32.99
N TRP A 58 27.41 -11.16 -31.72
CA TRP A 58 28.16 -12.12 -30.91
C TRP A 58 27.95 -13.58 -31.33
N LYS A 59 26.91 -13.89 -32.11
CA LYS A 59 26.68 -15.24 -32.65
C LYS A 59 27.76 -15.67 -33.65
N ASP A 60 28.39 -14.69 -34.30
CA ASP A 60 29.49 -14.90 -35.25
C ASP A 60 30.87 -14.92 -34.55
N SER A 61 30.90 -14.68 -33.23
CA SER A 61 32.12 -14.82 -32.44
C SER A 61 32.36 -16.29 -32.07
N GLU A 62 33.60 -16.65 -31.76
CA GLU A 62 33.99 -18.00 -31.36
C GLU A 62 34.42 -18.06 -29.89
N GLY A 63 34.43 -19.27 -29.33
CA GLY A 63 34.97 -19.54 -28.01
C GLY A 63 34.25 -18.80 -26.86
N PRO A 64 34.99 -18.22 -25.90
CA PRO A 64 34.43 -17.64 -24.67
C PRO A 64 33.43 -16.50 -24.91
N VAL A 65 33.65 -15.65 -25.92
CA VAL A 65 32.80 -14.48 -26.17
C VAL A 65 31.38 -14.88 -26.52
N ARG A 66 31.22 -15.87 -27.42
CA ARG A 66 29.89 -16.37 -27.80
C ARG A 66 29.20 -17.05 -26.64
N TRP A 67 29.94 -17.81 -25.82
CA TRP A 67 29.39 -18.44 -24.62
C TRP A 67 28.87 -17.40 -23.62
N VAL A 68 29.70 -16.41 -23.23
CA VAL A 68 29.31 -15.34 -22.30
C VAL A 68 28.14 -14.54 -22.85
N MET A 69 28.21 -14.07 -24.09
CA MET A 69 27.16 -13.24 -24.66
C MET A 69 25.83 -13.98 -24.83
N SER A 70 25.85 -15.30 -25.04
CA SER A 70 24.61 -16.09 -25.07
C SER A 70 23.89 -16.11 -23.71
N TRP A 71 24.63 -16.21 -22.62
CA TRP A 71 24.08 -16.10 -21.27
C TRP A 71 23.62 -14.68 -20.95
N VAL A 72 24.41 -13.67 -21.34
CA VAL A 72 24.02 -12.26 -21.17
C VAL A 72 22.72 -11.95 -21.91
N ASP A 73 22.59 -12.35 -23.18
CA ASP A 73 21.37 -12.14 -23.99
C ASP A 73 20.16 -12.82 -23.34
N ALA A 74 20.31 -14.08 -22.91
CA ALA A 74 19.24 -14.82 -22.23
C ALA A 74 18.82 -14.15 -20.91
N LEU A 75 19.77 -13.69 -20.09
CA LEU A 75 19.51 -13.01 -18.82
C LEU A 75 18.83 -11.65 -19.04
N VAL A 76 19.33 -10.85 -19.97
CA VAL A 76 18.73 -9.54 -20.31
C VAL A 76 17.31 -9.73 -20.82
N PHE A 77 17.08 -10.67 -21.73
CA PHE A 77 15.74 -10.98 -22.23
C PHE A 77 14.80 -11.41 -21.11
N ALA A 78 15.23 -12.35 -20.26
CA ALA A 78 14.43 -12.83 -19.13
C ALA A 78 14.09 -11.69 -18.17
N LEU A 79 15.06 -10.84 -17.83
CA LEU A 79 14.86 -9.71 -16.93
C LEU A 79 13.93 -8.65 -17.52
N VAL A 80 14.05 -8.32 -18.81
CA VAL A 80 13.13 -7.40 -19.50
C VAL A 80 11.72 -7.97 -19.55
N ALA A 81 11.57 -9.26 -19.88
CA ALA A 81 10.27 -9.92 -19.92
C ALA A 81 9.61 -9.96 -18.55
N VAL A 82 10.34 -10.37 -17.51
CA VAL A 82 9.85 -10.39 -16.12
C VAL A 82 9.52 -8.97 -15.66
N TYR A 83 10.35 -7.97 -15.96
CA TYR A 83 10.07 -6.58 -15.62
C TYR A 83 8.80 -6.07 -16.30
N PHE A 84 8.62 -6.34 -17.59
CA PHE A 84 7.43 -5.99 -18.34
C PHE A 84 6.17 -6.65 -17.78
N ILE A 85 6.23 -7.95 -17.49
CA ILE A 85 5.14 -8.71 -16.87
C ILE A 85 4.80 -8.14 -15.49
N ASN A 86 5.82 -7.89 -14.67
CA ASN A 86 5.66 -7.32 -13.34
C ASN A 86 5.10 -5.90 -13.38
N LEU A 87 5.43 -5.12 -14.40
CA LEU A 87 4.95 -3.75 -14.53
C LEU A 87 3.45 -3.71 -14.88
N PHE A 88 3.01 -4.54 -15.84
CA PHE A 88 1.68 -4.39 -16.44
C PHE A 88 0.66 -5.49 -16.06
N PHE A 89 1.09 -6.70 -15.73
CA PHE A 89 0.18 -7.84 -15.65
C PHE A 89 -0.04 -8.29 -14.21
N PHE A 90 1.00 -8.79 -13.55
CA PHE A 90 0.90 -9.33 -12.21
C PHE A 90 2.22 -9.24 -11.45
N GLN A 91 2.17 -9.29 -10.13
CA GLN A 91 3.36 -9.36 -9.29
C GLN A 91 3.05 -10.21 -8.05
N ASN A 92 4.07 -10.89 -7.54
CA ASN A 92 3.95 -11.68 -6.32
C ASN A 92 4.22 -10.81 -5.09
N TYR A 93 3.38 -10.97 -4.06
CA TYR A 93 3.52 -10.28 -2.78
C TYR A 93 3.43 -11.27 -1.62
N VAL A 94 4.14 -11.00 -0.53
CA VAL A 94 4.07 -11.80 0.70
C VAL A 94 3.25 -11.03 1.73
N ILE A 95 2.45 -11.72 2.53
CA ILE A 95 1.78 -11.14 3.70
C ILE A 95 2.73 -11.22 4.91
N PRO A 96 3.23 -10.08 5.41
CA PRO A 96 4.21 -10.05 6.49
C PRO A 96 3.57 -9.91 7.88
N SER A 97 2.28 -9.59 7.98
CA SER A 97 1.62 -9.28 9.25
C SER A 97 0.18 -9.80 9.33
N SER A 98 -0.28 -9.98 10.58
CA SER A 98 -1.58 -10.52 11.00
C SER A 98 -2.76 -9.54 10.82
N SER A 99 -2.60 -8.48 10.01
CA SER A 99 -3.63 -7.44 9.90
C SER A 99 -4.85 -7.81 9.05
N LEU A 100 -4.68 -8.77 8.13
CA LEU A 100 -5.76 -9.42 7.37
C LEU A 100 -5.98 -10.87 7.84
N GLU A 101 -5.49 -11.20 9.03
CA GLU A 101 -5.50 -12.55 9.58
C GLU A 101 -6.90 -13.17 9.50
N LYS A 102 -6.93 -14.50 9.29
CA LYS A 102 -8.10 -15.33 8.93
C LYS A 102 -8.65 -15.17 7.52
N SER A 103 -8.45 -14.02 6.85
CA SER A 103 -8.68 -13.90 5.40
C SER A 103 -7.39 -14.25 4.65
N LEU A 104 -6.32 -13.50 4.90
CA LEU A 104 -4.98 -13.77 4.40
C LEU A 104 -4.04 -13.90 5.59
N LEU A 105 -3.32 -15.02 5.66
CA LEU A 105 -2.50 -15.37 6.81
C LEU A 105 -1.06 -14.89 6.58
N THR A 106 -0.35 -14.56 7.66
CA THR A 106 1.10 -14.32 7.61
C THR A 106 1.80 -15.51 6.94
N GLY A 107 2.68 -15.24 5.98
CA GLY A 107 3.34 -16.26 5.15
C GLY A 107 2.56 -16.72 3.92
N ASP A 108 1.40 -16.15 3.62
CA ASP A 108 0.75 -16.30 2.31
C ASP A 108 1.50 -15.50 1.24
N TYR A 109 1.74 -16.14 0.09
CA TYR A 109 2.25 -15.51 -1.11
C TYR A 109 1.14 -15.38 -2.14
N LEU A 110 0.85 -14.14 -2.48
CA LEU A 110 -0.28 -13.74 -3.31
C LEU A 110 0.16 -13.52 -4.74
N PHE A 111 -0.61 -14.04 -5.68
CA PHE A 111 -0.57 -13.62 -7.07
C PHE A 111 -1.49 -12.40 -7.23
N VAL A 112 -0.92 -11.22 -7.47
CA VAL A 112 -1.67 -9.96 -7.55
C VAL A 112 -1.80 -9.51 -8.99
N SER A 113 -3.02 -9.39 -9.48
CA SER A 113 -3.35 -8.91 -10.81
C SER A 113 -3.39 -7.38 -10.84
N LYS A 114 -2.50 -6.77 -11.62
CA LYS A 114 -2.49 -5.33 -11.89
C LYS A 114 -3.53 -4.94 -12.93
N VAL A 115 -3.86 -5.85 -13.85
CA VAL A 115 -4.90 -5.62 -14.87
C VAL A 115 -6.31 -5.54 -14.29
N SER A 116 -6.56 -6.11 -13.11
CA SER A 116 -7.87 -6.06 -12.45
C SER A 116 -8.37 -4.63 -12.27
N TYR A 117 -7.50 -3.73 -11.78
CA TYR A 117 -7.80 -2.30 -11.60
C TYR A 117 -7.07 -1.42 -12.62
N GLY A 118 -6.45 -2.02 -13.63
CA GLY A 118 -5.63 -1.33 -14.64
C GLY A 118 -4.24 -0.99 -14.13
N PRO A 119 -3.15 -1.37 -14.82
CA PRO A 119 -1.81 -1.06 -14.34
C PRO A 119 -1.52 0.44 -14.38
N ARG A 120 -0.70 0.88 -13.42
CA ARG A 120 -0.13 2.23 -13.41
C ARG A 120 1.07 2.28 -14.33
N ILE A 121 1.22 3.39 -15.02
CA ILE A 121 2.47 3.73 -15.68
C ILE A 121 3.48 4.09 -14.59
N PRO A 122 4.71 3.57 -14.63
CA PRO A 122 5.69 3.80 -13.57
C PRO A 122 5.97 5.30 -13.48
N GLN A 123 5.81 5.86 -12.29
CA GLN A 123 6.14 7.27 -12.05
C GLN A 123 7.65 7.46 -11.94
N THR A 124 8.35 6.40 -11.52
CA THR A 124 9.81 6.33 -11.50
C THR A 124 10.31 5.31 -12.53
N PRO A 125 10.50 5.71 -13.80
CA PRO A 125 10.87 4.81 -14.89
C PRO A 125 12.30 4.27 -14.79
N LEU A 126 13.21 5.03 -14.17
CA LEU A 126 14.60 4.61 -13.96
C LEU A 126 14.72 3.92 -12.59
N THR A 127 14.45 2.62 -12.58
CA THR A 127 14.57 1.74 -11.41
C THR A 127 15.34 0.48 -11.75
N MET A 128 16.02 -0.08 -10.75
CA MET A 128 16.54 -1.43 -10.82
C MET A 128 15.36 -2.41 -10.82
N PRO A 129 15.30 -3.35 -11.77
CA PRO A 129 14.26 -4.37 -11.80
C PRO A 129 14.26 -5.23 -10.52
N LEU A 130 13.09 -5.76 -10.15
CA LEU A 130 12.92 -6.69 -9.03
C LEU A 130 13.28 -6.15 -7.65
N THR A 131 13.50 -4.84 -7.51
CA THR A 131 13.75 -4.18 -6.23
C THR A 131 12.67 -3.11 -6.00
N GLN A 132 12.30 -2.90 -4.73
CA GLN A 132 11.21 -1.98 -4.37
C GLN A 132 11.72 -0.55 -4.22
N HIS A 133 12.50 -0.28 -3.16
CA HIS A 133 13.06 1.05 -2.86
C HIS A 133 14.57 1.04 -2.64
N THR A 134 15.14 -0.07 -2.15
CA THR A 134 16.56 -0.16 -1.78
C THR A 134 17.24 -1.37 -2.44
N LEU A 135 18.52 -1.22 -2.80
CA LEU A 135 19.34 -2.31 -3.32
C LEU A 135 19.79 -3.24 -2.18
N PRO A 136 19.67 -4.57 -2.33
CA PRO A 136 19.84 -5.53 -1.23
C PRO A 136 21.25 -5.65 -0.66
N ILE A 137 22.29 -5.13 -1.34
CA ILE A 137 23.70 -5.29 -0.92
C ILE A 137 24.29 -3.97 -0.42
N ILE A 138 24.08 -2.88 -1.16
CA ILE A 138 24.73 -1.59 -0.89
C ILE A 138 23.83 -0.62 -0.12
N ASN A 139 22.61 -1.04 0.26
CA ASN A 139 21.64 -0.26 1.03
C ASN A 139 21.36 1.16 0.48
N THR A 140 21.54 1.37 -0.82
CA THR A 140 21.24 2.62 -1.51
C THR A 140 19.91 2.56 -2.26
N LYS A 141 19.39 3.71 -2.69
CA LYS A 141 18.15 3.79 -3.48
C LYS A 141 18.28 2.91 -4.74
N SER A 142 17.26 2.10 -4.98
CA SER A 142 17.14 1.26 -6.19
C SER A 142 16.67 2.04 -7.42
N TYR A 143 16.43 3.34 -7.29
CA TYR A 143 15.86 4.19 -8.33
C TYR A 143 16.51 5.57 -8.34
N ILE A 144 16.42 6.23 -9.49
CA ILE A 144 16.83 7.62 -9.65
C ILE A 144 15.57 8.50 -9.56
N PRO A 145 15.55 9.57 -8.73
CA PRO A 145 14.34 10.40 -8.55
C PRO A 145 13.88 11.13 -9.81
N TRP A 146 14.80 11.40 -10.76
CA TRP A 146 14.50 12.07 -12.02
C TRP A 146 14.99 11.23 -13.21
N PRO A 147 14.21 11.11 -14.30
CA PRO A 147 12.90 11.73 -14.53
C PRO A 147 11.78 11.12 -13.69
N HIS A 148 10.80 11.94 -13.31
CA HIS A 148 9.57 11.52 -12.65
C HIS A 148 8.38 11.84 -13.57
N TRP A 149 7.44 10.91 -13.70
CA TRP A 149 6.24 11.08 -14.52
C TRP A 149 5.00 11.27 -13.67
N ASP A 150 4.07 12.08 -14.17
CA ASP A 150 2.77 12.25 -13.56
C ASP A 150 2.01 10.92 -13.52
N TYR A 151 1.18 10.77 -12.50
CA TYR A 151 0.37 9.59 -12.34
C TYR A 151 -0.54 9.39 -13.56
N ARG A 152 -0.49 8.17 -14.11
CA ARG A 152 -1.37 7.72 -15.17
C ARG A 152 -1.68 6.25 -14.99
N ARG A 153 -2.96 5.92 -15.10
CA ARG A 153 -3.46 4.54 -15.08
C ARG A 153 -4.09 4.20 -16.42
N VAL A 154 -3.80 3.01 -16.92
CA VAL A 154 -4.41 2.51 -18.16
C VAL A 154 -5.70 1.76 -17.83
N LYS A 155 -6.56 1.55 -18.82
CA LYS A 155 -7.84 0.88 -18.61
C LYS A 155 -7.63 -0.57 -18.15
N GLY A 156 -8.19 -0.92 -16.99
CA GLY A 156 -8.23 -2.27 -16.46
C GLY A 156 -9.46 -3.08 -16.87
N LEU A 157 -9.64 -4.23 -16.22
CA LEU A 157 -10.82 -5.09 -16.36
C LEU A 157 -12.01 -4.62 -15.51
N GLY A 158 -11.76 -3.81 -14.49
CA GLY A 158 -12.79 -3.20 -13.65
C GLY A 158 -12.21 -2.18 -12.68
N ASP A 159 -13.04 -1.79 -11.72
CA ASP A 159 -12.71 -0.82 -10.67
C ASP A 159 -12.65 -1.51 -9.30
N VAL A 160 -12.06 -0.84 -8.32
CA VAL A 160 -12.07 -1.31 -6.92
C VAL A 160 -13.51 -1.33 -6.42
N LYS A 161 -13.93 -2.45 -5.83
CA LYS A 161 -15.27 -2.61 -5.26
C LYS A 161 -15.21 -2.67 -3.74
N LEU A 162 -16.37 -2.40 -3.15
CA LEU A 162 -16.55 -2.55 -1.71
C LEU A 162 -16.27 -4.01 -1.31
N ASN A 163 -15.50 -4.17 -0.23
CA ASN A 163 -15.01 -5.42 0.33
C ASN A 163 -13.95 -6.17 -0.50
N ASP A 164 -13.47 -5.62 -1.62
CA ASP A 164 -12.29 -6.20 -2.28
C ASP A 164 -11.07 -6.15 -1.36
N ILE A 165 -10.25 -7.19 -1.39
CA ILE A 165 -8.88 -7.10 -0.85
C ILE A 165 -8.01 -6.43 -1.92
N VAL A 166 -7.22 -5.44 -1.51
CA VAL A 166 -6.47 -4.57 -2.42
C VAL A 166 -5.02 -4.46 -1.95
N VAL A 167 -4.09 -4.59 -2.89
CA VAL A 167 -2.69 -4.20 -2.68
C VAL A 167 -2.52 -2.76 -3.11
N PHE A 168 -1.88 -1.95 -2.27
CA PHE A 168 -1.62 -0.54 -2.53
C PHE A 168 -0.32 -0.09 -1.87
N ASN A 169 0.26 1.01 -2.34
CA ASN A 169 1.42 1.64 -1.72
C ASN A 169 1.02 2.41 -0.45
N TYR A 170 1.85 2.37 0.59
CA TYR A 170 1.56 2.99 1.89
C TYR A 170 1.41 4.52 1.75
N PRO A 171 0.25 5.12 2.07
CA PRO A 171 0.02 6.56 1.82
C PRO A 171 0.83 7.50 2.70
N ALA A 172 1.30 7.04 3.87
CA ALA A 172 2.11 7.83 4.81
C ALA A 172 3.60 7.42 4.79
N GLY A 173 4.03 6.63 3.80
CA GLY A 173 5.44 6.29 3.56
C GLY A 173 6.15 7.26 2.59
N ASP A 174 5.61 8.46 2.39
CA ASP A 174 6.17 9.49 1.51
C ASP A 174 7.36 10.22 2.11
N SER A 175 7.30 10.51 3.42
CA SER A 175 8.38 11.09 4.19
C SER A 175 8.96 10.02 5.11
N ILE A 176 10.29 9.89 5.13
CA ILE A 176 10.97 8.84 5.90
C ILE A 176 12.22 9.38 6.59
N CYS A 177 12.58 8.76 7.70
CA CYS A 177 13.94 8.82 8.24
C CYS A 177 14.82 7.86 7.41
N THR A 178 16.01 8.27 6.94
CA THR A 178 16.84 7.37 6.11
C THR A 178 17.37 6.18 6.89
N GLU A 179 17.48 6.29 8.21
CA GLU A 179 17.87 5.19 9.09
C GLU A 179 16.82 4.05 9.05
N PRO A 180 17.19 2.82 8.62
CA PRO A 180 16.24 1.73 8.34
C PRO A 180 15.22 1.42 9.45
N GLN A 181 15.63 1.47 10.72
CA GLN A 181 14.75 1.18 11.86
C GLN A 181 13.58 2.18 12.02
N TYR A 182 13.67 3.38 11.45
CA TYR A 182 12.67 4.46 11.62
C TYR A 182 11.90 4.80 10.33
N GLN A 183 12.02 3.98 9.28
CA GLN A 183 11.49 4.32 7.95
C GLN A 183 9.95 4.33 7.87
N ASN A 184 9.23 3.62 8.74
CA ASN A 184 7.78 3.41 8.60
C ASN A 184 6.90 4.28 9.51
N ASP A 185 7.50 5.04 10.43
CA ASP A 185 6.79 5.71 11.52
C ASP A 185 6.99 7.24 11.55
N TYR A 186 7.46 7.84 10.45
CA TYR A 186 7.87 9.25 10.40
C TYR A 186 6.86 10.22 11.03
N TYR A 187 5.60 10.20 10.60
CA TYR A 187 4.60 11.13 11.11
C TYR A 187 4.29 10.92 12.59
N SER A 188 4.17 9.67 13.03
CA SER A 188 3.98 9.34 14.44
C SER A 188 5.12 9.86 15.30
N MET A 189 6.36 9.63 14.87
CA MET A 189 7.55 10.14 15.54
C MET A 189 7.57 11.66 15.59
N VAL A 190 7.25 12.34 14.48
CA VAL A 190 7.21 13.81 14.43
C VAL A 190 6.21 14.35 15.43
N TYR A 191 4.98 13.83 15.47
CA TYR A 191 3.97 14.33 16.41
C TYR A 191 4.35 14.01 17.87
N ASN A 192 4.82 12.79 18.16
CA ASN A 192 5.19 12.38 19.51
C ASN A 192 6.38 13.18 20.06
N PHE A 193 7.44 13.38 19.26
CA PHE A 193 8.56 14.23 19.67
C PHE A 193 8.16 15.70 19.76
N GLY A 194 7.31 16.15 18.84
CA GLY A 194 6.75 17.49 18.86
C GLY A 194 6.06 17.79 20.17
N GLU A 195 5.14 16.93 20.60
CA GLU A 195 4.42 17.04 21.86
C GLU A 195 5.37 17.00 23.06
N TYR A 196 6.29 16.02 23.09
CA TYR A 196 7.26 15.87 24.17
C TYR A 196 8.14 17.10 24.37
N TYR A 197 8.69 17.67 23.29
CA TYR A 197 9.58 18.84 23.38
C TYR A 197 8.83 20.17 23.50
N TYR A 198 7.64 20.27 22.93
CA TYR A 198 6.77 21.43 23.13
C TYR A 198 6.41 21.58 24.62
N ASN A 199 5.98 20.50 25.26
CA ASN A 199 5.60 20.50 26.68
C ASN A 199 6.78 20.82 27.62
N GLN A 200 8.02 20.53 27.22
CA GLN A 200 9.19 20.95 27.99
C GLN A 200 9.50 22.44 27.84
N ARG A 201 9.21 23.02 26.67
CA ARG A 201 9.43 24.44 26.40
C ARG A 201 8.33 25.34 26.98
N TYR A 202 7.11 24.84 27.02
CA TYR A 202 5.92 25.52 27.51
C TYR A 202 5.32 24.67 28.65
N PRO A 203 5.80 24.85 29.89
CA PRO A 203 5.41 24.00 31.03
C PRO A 203 3.94 24.16 31.43
N ASP A 204 3.31 25.27 31.05
CA ASP A 204 1.87 25.44 31.19
C ASP A 204 1.17 24.58 30.15
N HIS A 205 0.62 23.45 30.60
CA HIS A 205 -0.12 22.53 29.74
C HIS A 205 -1.29 23.25 29.06
N VAL A 206 -1.25 23.30 27.73
CA VAL A 206 -2.35 23.84 26.93
C VAL A 206 -3.46 22.78 26.86
N ASP A 207 -4.62 23.09 27.43
CA ASP A 207 -5.81 22.26 27.23
C ASP A 207 -6.36 22.50 25.82
N ILE A 208 -5.96 21.62 24.89
CA ILE A 208 -6.32 21.68 23.46
C ILE A 208 -7.85 21.67 23.28
N SER A 209 -8.61 21.10 24.21
CA SER A 209 -10.07 21.05 24.11
C SER A 209 -10.73 22.42 24.27
N THR A 210 -10.03 23.38 24.90
CA THR A 210 -10.51 24.77 25.10
C THR A 210 -10.18 25.68 23.93
N LEU A 211 -9.23 25.28 23.07
CA LEU A 211 -8.80 26.07 21.92
C LEU A 211 -9.84 26.10 20.81
N ASN A 212 -9.98 27.25 20.17
CA ASN A 212 -10.76 27.37 18.95
C ASN A 212 -10.07 26.63 17.77
N LYS A 213 -10.78 26.44 16.64
CA LYS A 213 -10.27 25.62 15.54
C LYS A 213 -9.01 26.17 14.86
N GLN A 214 -8.81 27.49 14.85
CA GLN A 214 -7.58 28.09 14.32
C GLN A 214 -6.41 27.89 15.29
N GLU A 215 -6.64 28.10 16.59
CA GLU A 215 -5.65 27.84 17.63
C GLU A 215 -5.23 26.37 17.66
N GLN A 216 -6.17 25.43 17.50
CA GLN A 216 -5.85 24.01 17.35
C GLN A 216 -4.99 23.74 16.12
N TYR A 217 -5.34 24.32 14.96
CA TYR A 217 -4.57 24.18 13.74
C TYR A 217 -3.13 24.68 13.91
N ASP A 218 -2.96 25.87 14.48
CA ASP A 218 -1.66 26.49 14.72
C ASP A 218 -0.84 25.68 15.75
N TYR A 219 -1.48 25.18 16.81
CA TYR A 219 -0.87 24.28 17.78
C TYR A 219 -0.30 23.02 17.11
N PHE A 220 -1.10 22.28 16.33
CA PHE A 220 -0.63 21.05 15.69
C PHE A 220 0.42 21.31 14.60
N ALA A 221 0.35 22.46 13.93
CA ALA A 221 1.40 22.89 13.00
C ALA A 221 2.74 23.11 13.74
N GLU A 222 2.69 23.74 14.92
CA GLU A 222 3.88 23.94 15.76
C GLU A 222 4.42 22.61 16.31
N ILE A 223 3.56 21.72 16.82
CA ILE A 223 3.96 20.36 17.24
C ILE A 223 4.71 19.65 16.10
N TYR A 224 4.15 19.66 14.89
CA TYR A 224 4.79 19.05 13.74
C TYR A 224 6.16 19.69 13.44
N ASN A 225 6.25 21.02 13.48
CA ASN A 225 7.50 21.75 13.23
C ASN A 225 8.58 21.43 14.27
N VAL A 226 8.24 21.38 15.56
CA VAL A 226 9.14 21.05 16.66
C VAL A 226 9.68 19.63 16.49
N GLY A 227 8.80 18.64 16.32
CA GLY A 227 9.23 17.25 16.18
C GLY A 227 10.06 16.99 14.93
N ARG A 228 9.67 17.61 13.80
CA ARG A 228 10.46 17.55 12.57
C ARG A 228 11.84 18.18 12.74
N SER A 229 11.91 19.32 13.45
CA SER A 229 13.19 20.00 13.72
C SER A 229 14.08 19.16 14.62
N TYR A 230 13.51 18.48 15.62
CA TYR A 230 14.23 17.54 16.47
C TYR A 230 14.84 16.38 15.67
N ILE A 231 14.06 15.71 14.81
CA ILE A 231 14.58 14.63 13.96
C ILE A 231 15.73 15.15 13.07
N LYS A 232 15.54 16.30 12.42
CA LYS A 232 16.55 16.92 11.56
C LYS A 232 17.84 17.29 12.32
N ALA A 233 17.74 17.64 13.59
CA ALA A 233 18.88 17.99 14.44
C ALA A 233 19.67 16.76 14.95
N ASN A 234 19.14 15.54 14.77
CA ASN A 234 19.75 14.30 15.29
C ASN A 234 20.05 13.28 14.16
N PRO A 235 20.83 13.65 13.13
CA PRO A 235 21.08 12.78 11.98
C PRO A 235 21.87 11.50 12.32
N ASN A 236 22.66 11.51 13.39
CA ASN A 236 23.38 10.30 13.85
C ASN A 236 22.43 9.20 14.33
N GLN A 237 21.21 9.55 14.75
CA GLN A 237 20.22 8.59 15.23
C GLN A 237 19.17 8.26 14.17
N TYR A 238 18.67 9.27 13.45
CA TYR A 238 17.54 9.12 12.53
C TYR A 238 17.95 9.16 11.05
N GLY A 239 19.20 9.51 10.76
CA GLY A 239 19.63 9.88 9.41
C GLY A 239 18.98 11.17 8.94
N ASP A 240 18.86 11.32 7.62
CA ASP A 240 18.21 12.46 6.98
C ASP A 240 16.69 12.25 6.84
N ILE A 241 15.96 13.35 6.65
CA ILE A 241 14.55 13.29 6.25
C ILE A 241 14.50 13.14 4.72
N GLY A 242 14.21 11.93 4.28
CA GLY A 242 14.08 11.57 2.87
C GLY A 242 12.64 11.59 2.36
N TRP A 243 12.50 11.46 1.04
CA TRP A 243 11.22 11.33 0.35
C TRP A 243 11.19 10.09 -0.56
N ARG A 244 10.01 9.48 -0.70
CA ARG A 244 9.75 8.33 -1.58
C ARG A 244 8.60 8.57 -2.59
N PRO A 245 8.85 8.32 -3.89
CA PRO A 245 7.80 8.28 -4.91
C PRO A 245 6.70 7.27 -4.56
N THR A 246 5.46 7.54 -4.96
CA THR A 246 4.30 6.68 -4.67
C THR A 246 4.53 5.22 -5.05
N ASP A 247 5.08 4.95 -6.25
CA ASP A 247 5.35 3.59 -6.74
C ASP A 247 6.54 2.89 -6.07
N ARG A 248 7.26 3.59 -5.17
CA ARG A 248 8.41 3.09 -4.40
C ARG A 248 8.15 2.94 -2.91
N ARG A 249 6.95 3.25 -2.43
CA ARG A 249 6.60 3.05 -1.01
C ARG A 249 6.31 1.58 -0.73
N GLU A 250 6.30 1.23 0.54
CA GLU A 250 5.90 -0.07 1.08
C GLU A 250 4.55 -0.50 0.51
N ASN A 251 4.34 -1.81 0.34
CA ASN A 251 3.07 -2.33 -0.11
C ASN A 251 2.27 -2.82 1.10
N TYR A 252 1.00 -2.43 1.16
CA TYR A 252 0.04 -2.86 2.15
C TYR A 252 -1.08 -3.64 1.45
N VAL A 253 -1.64 -4.61 2.15
CA VAL A 253 -2.80 -5.39 1.70
C VAL A 253 -3.90 -5.19 2.72
N LYS A 254 -5.04 -4.64 2.29
CA LYS A 254 -6.20 -4.36 3.16
C LYS A 254 -7.50 -4.56 2.40
N ARG A 255 -8.62 -4.54 3.12
CA ARG A 255 -9.95 -4.56 2.54
C ARG A 255 -10.43 -3.15 2.24
N CYS A 256 -10.99 -2.94 1.04
CA CYS A 256 -11.67 -1.69 0.71
C CYS A 256 -13.01 -1.63 1.43
N VAL A 257 -13.14 -0.73 2.38
CA VAL A 257 -14.32 -0.59 3.24
C VAL A 257 -15.12 0.67 2.92
N GLY A 258 -14.57 1.60 2.13
CA GLY A 258 -15.31 2.75 1.61
C GLY A 258 -14.81 3.18 0.24
N LEU A 259 -15.75 3.53 -0.64
CA LEU A 259 -15.50 3.94 -2.03
C LEU A 259 -15.53 5.46 -2.20
N PRO A 260 -14.99 5.99 -3.32
CA PRO A 260 -15.00 7.42 -3.62
C PRO A 260 -16.43 8.01 -3.57
N GLY A 261 -16.59 9.10 -2.83
CA GLY A 261 -17.83 9.86 -2.71
C GLY A 261 -18.77 9.37 -1.61
N GLN A 262 -18.47 8.25 -0.94
CA GLN A 262 -19.26 7.78 0.20
C GLN A 262 -18.88 8.50 1.50
N THR A 263 -19.82 8.56 2.44
CA THR A 263 -19.54 8.97 3.81
C THR A 263 -19.39 7.76 4.72
N LEU A 264 -18.20 7.60 5.29
CA LEU A 264 -17.88 6.53 6.24
C LEU A 264 -18.06 7.00 7.68
N GLN A 265 -18.67 6.15 8.51
CA GLN A 265 -18.76 6.34 9.95
C GLN A 265 -18.62 4.99 10.64
N ILE A 266 -17.91 4.90 11.77
CA ILE A 266 -17.88 3.71 12.60
C ILE A 266 -18.68 4.02 13.86
N LYS A 267 -19.65 3.17 14.20
CA LYS A 267 -20.43 3.26 15.45
C LYS A 267 -20.44 1.91 16.13
N ASN A 268 -19.90 1.84 17.34
CA ASN A 268 -19.78 0.60 18.11
C ASN A 268 -19.19 -0.54 17.27
N ARG A 269 -18.06 -0.28 16.59
CA ARG A 269 -17.31 -1.17 15.67
C ARG A 269 -17.94 -1.42 14.30
N ILE A 270 -19.22 -1.12 14.13
CA ILE A 270 -19.92 -1.34 12.86
C ILE A 270 -19.61 -0.16 11.94
N VAL A 271 -19.09 -0.47 10.75
CA VAL A 271 -18.90 0.52 9.69
C VAL A 271 -20.25 0.82 9.04
N TYR A 272 -20.53 2.10 8.84
CA TYR A 272 -21.66 2.63 8.10
C TYR A 272 -21.15 3.40 6.88
N LEU A 273 -21.79 3.19 5.74
CA LEU A 273 -21.55 3.91 4.49
C LEU A 273 -22.85 4.60 4.09
N ASP A 274 -22.81 5.91 3.96
CA ASP A 274 -23.98 6.74 3.60
C ASP A 274 -25.16 6.48 4.55
N GLY A 275 -24.84 6.30 5.85
CA GLY A 275 -25.81 6.00 6.91
C GLY A 275 -26.27 4.55 6.99
N LYS A 276 -25.86 3.66 6.06
CA LYS A 276 -26.25 2.24 6.05
C LYS A 276 -25.14 1.35 6.60
N PRO A 277 -25.45 0.35 7.45
CA PRO A 277 -24.43 -0.56 7.97
C PRO A 277 -23.81 -1.38 6.82
N ASN A 278 -22.48 -1.41 6.77
CA ASN A 278 -21.72 -2.25 5.86
C ASN A 278 -21.63 -3.68 6.44
N LYS A 279 -21.75 -4.69 5.57
CA LYS A 279 -21.59 -6.09 5.98
C LYS A 279 -20.13 -6.34 6.35
N GLU A 280 -19.91 -6.83 7.56
CA GLU A 280 -18.56 -7.22 7.99
C GLU A 280 -18.12 -8.53 7.32
N PRO A 281 -16.80 -8.70 7.07
CA PRO A 281 -16.23 -9.98 6.71
C PRO A 281 -16.54 -11.06 7.75
N GLU A 282 -16.74 -12.31 7.31
CA GLU A 282 -17.11 -13.41 8.21
C GLU A 282 -16.07 -13.65 9.31
N ASN A 283 -14.79 -13.52 8.97
CA ASN A 283 -13.67 -13.76 9.88
C ASN A 283 -13.05 -12.48 10.46
N VAL A 284 -13.80 -11.38 10.52
CA VAL A 284 -13.35 -10.16 11.20
C VAL A 284 -12.95 -10.48 12.65
N GLN A 285 -11.83 -9.92 13.11
CA GLN A 285 -11.34 -10.09 14.47
C GLN A 285 -11.42 -8.77 15.25
N TYR A 286 -11.70 -8.92 16.54
CA TYR A 286 -11.63 -7.86 17.55
C TYR A 286 -10.79 -8.38 18.72
N THR A 287 -10.19 -7.48 19.51
CA THR A 287 -9.44 -7.91 20.70
C THR A 287 -10.38 -8.20 21.87
N TYR A 288 -10.06 -9.26 22.60
CA TYR A 288 -10.77 -9.68 23.81
C TYR A 288 -9.75 -9.88 24.93
N TYR A 289 -10.11 -9.47 26.13
CA TYR A 289 -9.42 -9.92 27.33
C TYR A 289 -9.89 -11.35 27.62
N VAL A 290 -8.94 -12.26 27.78
CA VAL A 290 -9.22 -13.68 28.04
C VAL A 290 -8.40 -14.12 29.23
N LYS A 291 -9.02 -14.84 30.17
CA LYS A 291 -8.30 -15.50 31.26
C LYS A 291 -8.52 -17.01 31.14
N PHE A 292 -7.43 -17.72 30.85
CA PHE A 292 -7.44 -19.18 30.79
C PHE A 292 -7.16 -19.79 32.17
N LYS A 293 -7.74 -20.95 32.43
CA LYS A 293 -7.48 -21.78 33.63
C LYS A 293 -6.33 -22.76 33.41
N ALA A 294 -6.05 -23.08 32.16
CA ALA A 294 -5.04 -24.02 31.70
C ALA A 294 -4.62 -23.65 30.28
N ASP A 295 -3.50 -24.21 29.83
CA ASP A 295 -3.02 -24.00 28.47
C ASP A 295 -4.04 -24.48 27.43
N LEU A 296 -4.13 -23.74 26.32
CA LEU A 296 -4.97 -24.10 25.19
C LEU A 296 -4.36 -25.32 24.48
N PRO A 297 -5.12 -26.41 24.26
CA PRO A 297 -4.64 -27.52 23.45
C PRO A 297 -4.35 -27.10 22.01
N ASP A 298 -3.24 -27.59 21.44
CA ASP A 298 -2.78 -27.25 20.07
C ASP A 298 -3.86 -27.46 19.00
N GLU A 299 -4.62 -28.55 19.08
CA GLU A 299 -5.69 -28.83 18.12
C GLU A 299 -6.84 -27.81 18.22
N LEU A 300 -7.13 -27.33 19.43
CA LEU A 300 -8.13 -26.28 19.62
C LEU A 300 -7.63 -24.94 19.08
N MET A 301 -6.35 -24.61 19.31
CA MET A 301 -5.73 -23.43 18.71
C MET A 301 -5.83 -23.47 17.19
N LYS A 302 -5.46 -24.59 16.58
CA LYS A 302 -5.55 -24.80 15.12
C LYS A 302 -6.98 -24.69 14.61
N GLN A 303 -7.95 -25.28 15.30
CA GLN A 303 -9.37 -25.21 14.94
C GLN A 303 -9.90 -23.77 14.96
N LEU A 304 -9.48 -22.97 15.96
CA LEU A 304 -9.88 -21.57 16.10
C LEU A 304 -8.94 -20.60 15.34
N GLY A 305 -7.88 -21.14 14.75
CA GLY A 305 -6.78 -20.44 14.10
C GLY A 305 -5.94 -19.56 15.04
N ILE A 306 -6.00 -19.74 16.36
CA ILE A 306 -5.24 -18.92 17.32
C ILE A 306 -3.75 -19.15 17.09
N SER A 307 -3.01 -18.07 16.81
CA SER A 307 -1.57 -18.10 16.56
C SER A 307 -0.76 -17.94 17.85
N MET A 308 0.56 -18.19 17.77
CA MET A 308 1.45 -17.89 18.89
C MET A 308 1.62 -16.38 19.12
N GLU A 309 1.48 -15.57 18.06
CA GLU A 309 1.42 -14.10 18.17
C GLU A 309 0.22 -13.66 19.02
N ASP A 310 -0.94 -14.28 18.81
CA ASP A 310 -2.16 -13.99 19.57
C ASP A 310 -1.98 -14.30 21.07
N LEU A 311 -1.36 -15.44 21.39
CA LEU A 311 -1.07 -15.83 22.79
C LEU A 311 0.02 -14.95 23.42
N THR A 312 1.01 -14.54 22.64
CA THR A 312 2.03 -13.59 23.09
C THR A 312 1.39 -12.25 23.44
N SER A 313 0.50 -11.74 22.59
CA SER A 313 -0.30 -10.54 22.89
C SER A 313 -1.13 -10.72 24.16
N LEU A 314 -1.74 -11.91 24.37
CA LEU A 314 -2.50 -12.17 25.59
C LEU A 314 -1.63 -12.07 26.83
N ASN A 315 -0.46 -12.69 26.80
CA ASN A 315 0.46 -12.74 27.95
C ASN A 315 1.10 -11.39 28.26
N GLN A 316 1.42 -10.60 27.23
CA GLN A 316 2.08 -9.30 27.40
C GLN A 316 1.09 -8.15 27.66
N ASN A 317 -0.04 -8.14 26.94
CA ASN A 317 -0.97 -7.02 26.92
C ASN A 317 -2.32 -7.33 27.60
N GLY A 318 -2.56 -8.58 27.98
CA GLY A 318 -3.82 -9.03 28.59
C GLY A 318 -4.96 -9.26 27.59
N TYR A 319 -4.73 -9.08 26.27
CA TYR A 319 -5.75 -9.28 25.25
C TYR A 319 -5.20 -10.00 24.00
N MET A 320 -6.10 -10.65 23.26
CA MET A 320 -5.79 -11.30 21.98
C MET A 320 -6.90 -11.09 20.95
N PRO A 321 -6.60 -11.08 19.64
CA PRO A 321 -7.61 -10.93 18.60
C PRO A 321 -8.38 -12.25 18.38
N LEU A 322 -9.70 -12.20 18.39
CA LEU A 322 -10.57 -13.37 18.18
C LEU A 322 -11.69 -13.06 17.19
N THR A 323 -12.06 -14.07 16.40
CA THR A 323 -13.28 -14.03 15.59
C THR A 323 -14.50 -14.27 16.48
N ARG A 324 -15.69 -13.87 16.01
CA ARG A 324 -16.96 -14.17 16.72
C ARG A 324 -17.15 -15.67 16.93
N ALA A 325 -16.74 -16.49 15.96
CA ALA A 325 -16.81 -17.96 16.06
C ALA A 325 -15.88 -18.51 17.15
N ALA A 326 -14.64 -18.02 17.24
CA ALA A 326 -13.70 -18.43 18.28
C ALA A 326 -14.20 -18.05 19.67
N VAL A 327 -14.72 -16.83 19.84
CA VAL A 327 -15.32 -16.38 21.11
C VAL A 327 -16.47 -17.28 21.53
N LYS A 328 -17.34 -17.70 20.59
CA LYS A 328 -18.44 -18.61 20.88
C LYS A 328 -17.96 -19.96 21.41
N VAL A 329 -16.93 -20.55 20.79
CA VAL A 329 -16.36 -21.85 21.22
C VAL A 329 -15.65 -21.71 22.57
N LEU A 330 -14.79 -20.70 22.73
CA LEU A 330 -14.06 -20.46 23.98
C LEU A 330 -14.99 -20.17 25.14
N SER A 331 -16.04 -19.37 24.93
CA SER A 331 -17.03 -19.05 25.97
C SER A 331 -17.77 -20.28 26.50
N ALA A 332 -17.88 -21.34 25.69
CA ALA A 332 -18.51 -22.60 26.07
C ALA A 332 -17.56 -23.56 26.83
N ARG A 333 -16.25 -23.40 26.69
CA ARG A 333 -15.22 -24.24 27.35
C ARG A 333 -14.92 -23.74 28.76
N LYS A 334 -15.85 -23.95 29.71
CA LYS A 334 -15.71 -23.54 31.12
C LYS A 334 -14.59 -24.27 31.88
N ASP A 335 -14.15 -25.39 31.33
CA ASP A 335 -12.98 -26.14 31.78
C ASP A 335 -11.66 -25.42 31.45
N LEU A 336 -11.60 -24.67 30.33
CA LEU A 336 -10.40 -23.95 29.89
C LEU A 336 -10.44 -22.44 30.13
N VAL A 337 -11.62 -21.81 30.05
CA VAL A 337 -11.78 -20.36 30.06
C VAL A 337 -12.48 -19.91 31.34
N GLU A 338 -11.79 -19.09 32.13
CA GLU A 338 -12.34 -18.44 33.31
C GLU A 338 -13.21 -17.25 32.92
N SER A 339 -12.69 -16.35 32.08
CA SER A 339 -13.43 -15.19 31.60
C SER A 339 -13.01 -14.80 30.18
N ILE A 340 -13.95 -14.22 29.44
CA ILE A 340 -13.74 -13.65 28.12
C ILE A 340 -14.62 -12.42 27.98
N ARG A 341 -14.01 -11.27 27.69
CA ARG A 341 -14.72 -10.00 27.52
C ARG A 341 -14.14 -9.22 26.35
N LEU A 342 -15.01 -8.59 25.56
CA LEU A 342 -14.59 -7.73 24.46
C LEU A 342 -13.80 -6.54 25.01
N ASN A 343 -12.73 -6.17 24.33
CA ASN A 343 -12.07 -4.89 24.60
C ASN A 343 -12.91 -3.76 23.99
N THR A 344 -13.56 -2.97 24.84
CA THR A 344 -14.40 -1.81 24.44
C THR A 344 -13.65 -0.48 24.47
N GLU A 345 -12.42 -0.48 24.97
CA GLU A 345 -11.51 0.67 24.99
C GLU A 345 -10.22 0.29 24.25
N PRO A 346 -10.30 -0.15 22.97
CA PRO A 346 -9.09 -0.40 22.22
C PRO A 346 -8.28 0.90 22.18
N TYR A 347 -7.01 0.81 22.60
CA TYR A 347 -6.08 1.94 22.57
C TYR A 347 -6.23 2.67 21.23
N ALA A 348 -6.71 3.91 21.29
CA ALA A 348 -7.05 4.67 20.10
C ALA A 348 -5.79 5.05 19.31
N GLY A 349 -4.62 5.06 19.94
CA GLY A 349 -3.41 5.63 19.36
C GLY A 349 -3.69 7.00 18.76
N ASN A 350 -2.86 7.38 17.80
CA ASN A 350 -3.02 8.63 17.08
C ASN A 350 -3.81 8.35 15.79
N LEU A 351 -5.11 8.57 15.85
CA LEU A 351 -6.01 8.40 14.72
C LEU A 351 -5.89 9.56 13.74
N TYR A 352 -6.11 9.27 12.46
CA TYR A 352 -6.25 10.29 11.44
C TYR A 352 -7.50 11.15 11.70
N PRO A 353 -7.46 12.48 11.49
CA PRO A 353 -6.28 13.27 11.14
C PRO A 353 -5.49 13.68 12.39
N TRP A 354 -4.17 13.76 12.25
CA TRP A 354 -3.22 14.03 13.34
C TRP A 354 -3.21 15.48 13.83
N ASN A 355 -3.78 16.40 13.03
CA ASN A 355 -3.74 17.84 13.26
C ASN A 355 -5.06 18.41 13.78
N THR A 356 -5.87 17.62 14.49
CA THR A 356 -7.08 18.11 15.18
C THR A 356 -7.54 17.17 16.29
N VAL A 357 -8.30 17.70 17.25
CA VAL A 357 -8.98 16.87 18.27
C VAL A 357 -10.34 16.43 17.74
N THR A 358 -10.55 15.12 17.67
CA THR A 358 -11.79 14.51 17.14
C THR A 358 -12.65 13.81 18.20
N GLY A 359 -12.03 13.32 19.28
CA GLY A 359 -12.68 12.41 20.24
C GLY A 359 -13.01 11.03 19.64
N TRP A 360 -12.46 10.71 18.47
CA TRP A 360 -12.69 9.42 17.82
C TRP A 360 -11.92 8.30 18.50
N THR A 361 -12.46 7.09 18.38
CA THR A 361 -11.79 5.84 18.74
C THR A 361 -11.84 4.89 17.55
N CYS A 362 -11.08 3.79 17.62
CA CYS A 362 -11.13 2.73 16.61
C CYS A 362 -12.55 2.14 16.42
N ASP A 363 -13.40 2.26 17.44
CA ASP A 363 -14.76 1.72 17.50
C ASP A 363 -15.84 2.78 17.20
N ASN A 364 -15.50 4.07 17.32
CA ASN A 364 -16.39 5.20 17.10
C ASN A 364 -15.64 6.30 16.34
N TYR A 365 -15.85 6.38 15.03
CA TYR A 365 -15.04 7.19 14.12
C TYR A 365 -15.90 7.92 13.10
N GLY A 366 -15.51 9.14 12.75
CA GLY A 366 -16.20 9.93 11.73
C GLY A 366 -17.50 10.58 12.23
N PRO A 367 -18.38 11.03 11.32
CA PRO A 367 -18.38 10.72 9.88
C PRO A 367 -17.24 11.39 9.09
N VAL A 368 -16.80 10.75 8.02
CA VAL A 368 -15.79 11.24 7.06
C VAL A 368 -16.29 11.01 5.65
N TRP A 369 -16.37 12.06 4.84
CA TRP A 369 -16.66 11.93 3.41
C TRP A 369 -15.38 11.60 2.65
N ILE A 370 -15.42 10.53 1.85
CA ILE A 370 -14.28 10.03 1.10
C ILE A 370 -14.22 10.78 -0.24
N PRO A 371 -13.12 11.49 -0.55
CA PRO A 371 -13.10 12.31 -1.75
C PRO A 371 -13.22 11.51 -3.05
N LYS A 372 -13.82 12.15 -4.04
CA LYS A 372 -14.06 11.58 -5.37
C LYS A 372 -13.58 12.53 -6.45
N ARG A 373 -12.97 11.98 -7.49
CA ARG A 373 -12.53 12.74 -8.67
C ARG A 373 -13.68 13.56 -9.23
N GLY A 374 -13.43 14.85 -9.42
CA GLY A 374 -14.38 15.82 -9.95
C GLY A 374 -15.47 16.28 -8.97
N ALA A 375 -15.52 15.72 -7.75
CA ALA A 375 -16.42 16.20 -6.72
C ALA A 375 -15.81 17.36 -5.93
N THR A 376 -16.66 18.25 -5.45
CA THR A 376 -16.26 19.45 -4.70
C THR A 376 -16.70 19.35 -3.24
N VAL A 377 -15.82 19.77 -2.32
CA VAL A 377 -16.14 19.94 -0.91
C VAL A 377 -16.05 21.42 -0.52
N THR A 378 -16.97 21.90 0.30
CA THR A 378 -16.84 23.22 0.95
C THR A 378 -15.77 23.13 2.03
N LEU A 379 -14.82 24.04 2.01
CA LEU A 379 -13.72 24.09 2.98
C LEU A 379 -14.12 24.93 4.20
N SER A 380 -13.76 24.44 5.37
CA SER A 380 -13.96 25.16 6.63
C SER A 380 -12.93 24.70 7.66
N MET A 381 -12.77 25.49 8.72
CA MET A 381 -11.91 25.09 9.85
C MET A 381 -12.35 23.80 10.54
N ASN A 382 -13.60 23.35 10.35
CA ASN A 382 -14.10 22.10 10.91
C ASN A 382 -13.67 20.86 10.12
N ASN A 383 -13.30 21.00 8.85
CA ASN A 383 -12.97 19.87 7.98
C ASN A 383 -11.59 19.96 7.33
N ILE A 384 -10.88 21.08 7.45
CA ILE A 384 -9.60 21.28 6.79
C ILE A 384 -8.56 20.25 7.23
N ALA A 385 -8.56 19.85 8.51
CA ALA A 385 -7.69 18.79 9.03
C ALA A 385 -7.87 17.45 8.28
N LEU A 386 -9.10 17.13 7.85
CA LEU A 386 -9.39 15.93 7.06
C LEU A 386 -8.93 16.05 5.60
N TYR A 387 -8.91 17.25 5.02
CA TYR A 387 -8.64 17.39 3.58
C TYR A 387 -7.30 18.02 3.26
N GLU A 388 -6.55 18.50 4.25
CA GLU A 388 -5.24 19.10 4.06
C GLU A 388 -4.28 18.13 3.36
N ARG A 389 -4.15 16.90 3.85
CA ARG A 389 -3.23 15.91 3.27
C ARG A 389 -3.61 15.55 1.81
N PRO A 390 -4.88 15.23 1.49
CA PRO A 390 -5.33 15.12 0.09
C PRO A 390 -4.96 16.30 -0.80
N ILE A 391 -5.26 17.53 -0.37
CA ILE A 391 -5.05 18.73 -1.17
C ILE A 391 -3.55 19.01 -1.36
N LYS A 392 -2.78 18.93 -0.27
CA LYS A 392 -1.38 19.35 -0.21
C LYS A 392 -0.42 18.28 -0.72
N VAL A 393 -0.54 17.07 -0.19
CA VAL A 393 0.43 16.00 -0.41
C VAL A 393 0.07 15.15 -1.62
N TYR A 394 -1.20 14.77 -1.75
CA TYR A 394 -1.61 13.84 -2.80
C TYR A 394 -1.91 14.53 -4.14
N GLU A 395 -2.43 15.74 -4.13
CA GLU A 395 -2.76 16.50 -5.35
C GLU A 395 -1.81 17.67 -5.65
N GLY A 396 -0.77 17.83 -4.84
CA GLY A 396 0.38 18.71 -5.10
C GLY A 396 0.07 20.20 -5.08
N ASN A 397 -0.80 20.65 -4.17
CA ASN A 397 -1.10 22.08 -4.00
C ASN A 397 -0.43 22.67 -2.76
N GLU A 398 -0.21 23.97 -2.75
CA GLU A 398 0.08 24.72 -1.53
C GLU A 398 -1.23 24.95 -0.77
N LEU A 399 -1.20 24.78 0.55
CA LEU A 399 -2.33 25.04 1.43
C LEU A 399 -1.84 25.82 2.65
N GLU A 400 -2.46 26.96 2.90
CA GLU A 400 -2.21 27.80 4.06
C GLU A 400 -3.53 28.16 4.75
N VAL A 401 -3.49 28.26 6.07
CA VAL A 401 -4.63 28.73 6.87
C VAL A 401 -4.17 29.93 7.68
N LYS A 402 -4.85 31.07 7.53
CA LYS A 402 -4.56 32.32 8.23
C LYS A 402 -5.86 33.03 8.57
N ASN A 403 -6.03 33.45 9.82
CA ASN A 403 -7.22 34.19 10.28
C ASN A 403 -8.55 33.47 9.92
N ASN A 404 -8.62 32.15 10.13
CA ASN A 404 -9.75 31.28 9.80
C ASN A 404 -10.07 31.20 8.29
N GLN A 405 -9.19 31.70 7.43
CA GLN A 405 -9.32 31.65 5.98
C GLN A 405 -8.34 30.64 5.40
N ILE A 406 -8.82 29.87 4.44
CA ILE A 406 -8.06 28.81 3.78
C ILE A 406 -7.63 29.32 2.41
N TYR A 407 -6.34 29.22 2.11
CA TYR A 407 -5.73 29.62 0.86
C TYR A 407 -5.14 28.39 0.18
N ILE A 408 -5.43 28.23 -1.11
CA ILE A 408 -4.86 27.17 -1.96
C ILE A 408 -4.10 27.81 -3.11
N ASN A 409 -2.81 27.50 -3.24
CA ASN A 409 -1.91 28.12 -4.22
C ASN A 409 -1.98 29.66 -4.18
N GLY A 410 -1.94 30.23 -2.98
CA GLY A 410 -1.98 31.67 -2.72
C GLY A 410 -3.35 32.35 -2.88
N LYS A 411 -4.42 31.61 -3.24
CA LYS A 411 -5.76 32.18 -3.46
C LYS A 411 -6.73 31.75 -2.37
N LEU A 412 -7.55 32.69 -1.89
CA LEU A 412 -8.64 32.40 -0.95
C LEU A 412 -9.57 31.34 -1.54
N ALA A 413 -9.79 30.26 -0.80
CA ALA A 413 -10.54 29.09 -1.24
C ALA A 413 -11.68 28.76 -0.27
N HIS A 414 -12.91 28.79 -0.77
CA HIS A 414 -14.10 28.35 -0.02
C HIS A 414 -14.48 26.89 -0.34
N SER A 415 -13.87 26.30 -1.36
CA SER A 415 -14.14 24.94 -1.80
C SER A 415 -12.93 24.35 -2.52
N TYR A 416 -12.88 23.02 -2.60
CA TYR A 416 -11.87 22.30 -3.37
C TYR A 416 -12.50 21.19 -4.21
N THR A 417 -12.07 21.05 -5.47
CA THR A 417 -12.47 19.97 -6.38
C THR A 417 -11.34 18.96 -6.50
N PHE A 418 -11.60 17.73 -6.12
CA PHE A 418 -10.59 16.68 -6.09
C PHE A 418 -10.24 16.17 -7.49
N LYS A 419 -8.95 15.93 -7.71
CA LYS A 419 -8.37 15.40 -8.95
C LYS A 419 -8.20 13.89 -8.90
N LEU A 420 -8.34 13.23 -7.75
CA LEU A 420 -8.19 11.78 -7.60
C LEU A 420 -9.43 11.15 -6.96
N ASP A 421 -9.67 9.87 -7.25
CA ASP A 421 -10.55 9.03 -6.44
C ASP A 421 -9.80 8.53 -5.19
N TYR A 422 -10.50 8.48 -4.06
CA TYR A 422 -9.94 8.04 -2.79
C TYR A 422 -10.72 6.89 -2.20
N TYR A 423 -10.03 6.05 -1.43
CA TYR A 423 -10.58 4.84 -0.84
C TYR A 423 -10.28 4.81 0.66
N TRP A 424 -11.13 4.11 1.39
CA TRP A 424 -10.91 3.78 2.79
C TRP A 424 -10.56 2.30 2.93
N MET A 425 -9.37 2.02 3.43
CA MET A 425 -8.83 0.66 3.52
C MET A 425 -8.73 0.25 4.99
N MET A 426 -9.24 -0.92 5.36
CA MET A 426 -9.20 -1.44 6.73
C MET A 426 -8.70 -2.89 6.78
N GLY A 427 -8.02 -3.24 7.86
CA GLY A 427 -7.70 -4.65 8.15
C GLY A 427 -8.93 -5.40 8.65
N ASP A 428 -8.89 -6.71 8.51
CA ASP A 428 -9.92 -7.60 9.07
C ASP A 428 -9.66 -7.84 10.56
N ASN A 429 -8.41 -7.70 11.02
CA ASN A 429 -8.06 -7.64 12.43
C ASN A 429 -8.21 -6.21 12.96
N ARG A 430 -9.44 -5.83 13.32
CA ARG A 430 -9.86 -4.43 13.49
C ARG A 430 -9.16 -3.70 14.63
N HIS A 431 -8.74 -4.37 15.69
CA HIS A 431 -7.99 -3.74 16.78
C HIS A 431 -6.47 -3.90 16.62
N ASN A 432 -6.00 -4.69 15.65
CA ASN A 432 -4.58 -4.94 15.40
C ASN A 432 -4.26 -4.74 13.91
N SER A 433 -4.60 -3.56 13.38
CA SER A 433 -4.34 -3.21 12.00
C SER A 433 -4.06 -1.72 11.89
N ALA A 434 -2.81 -1.38 11.57
CA ALA A 434 -2.51 -0.08 10.98
C ALA A 434 -3.24 -0.02 9.63
N ASP A 435 -4.20 0.90 9.50
CA ASP A 435 -5.07 1.09 8.34
C ASP A 435 -5.57 2.54 8.20
N SER A 436 -6.53 2.82 7.32
CA SER A 436 -7.00 4.19 7.03
C SER A 436 -7.49 4.96 8.26
N ARG A 437 -7.82 4.29 9.37
CA ARG A 437 -8.10 4.98 10.63
C ARG A 437 -6.91 5.76 11.18
N TYR A 438 -5.68 5.40 10.80
CA TYR A 438 -4.43 5.99 11.30
C TYR A 438 -3.75 6.91 10.29
N TRP A 439 -3.83 6.61 8.98
CA TRP A 439 -3.20 7.43 7.93
C TRP A 439 -4.18 8.14 7.00
N GLY A 440 -5.49 7.88 7.14
CA GLY A 440 -6.53 8.48 6.32
C GLY A 440 -6.69 7.81 4.96
N PHE A 441 -6.95 8.63 3.95
CA PHE A 441 -7.36 8.16 2.63
C PHE A 441 -6.24 7.46 1.85
N VAL A 442 -6.62 6.48 1.03
CA VAL A 442 -5.76 5.87 0.01
C VAL A 442 -6.16 6.42 -1.35
N PRO A 443 -5.36 7.30 -1.99
CA PRO A 443 -5.69 7.80 -3.32
C PRO A 443 -5.49 6.73 -4.40
N GLU A 444 -6.19 6.87 -5.52
CA GLU A 444 -6.18 5.90 -6.60
C GLU A 444 -4.78 5.67 -7.21
N ASP A 445 -3.87 6.64 -7.11
CA ASP A 445 -2.49 6.50 -7.58
C ASP A 445 -1.67 5.55 -6.72
N HIS A 446 -2.14 5.18 -5.52
CA HIS A 446 -1.49 4.18 -4.66
C HIS A 446 -1.96 2.75 -4.97
N ILE A 447 -3.08 2.56 -5.65
CA ILE A 447 -3.66 1.24 -5.90
C ILE A 447 -2.75 0.43 -6.85
N VAL A 448 -2.27 -0.72 -6.39
CA VAL A 448 -1.39 -1.60 -7.17
C VAL A 448 -2.20 -2.63 -7.95
N GLY A 449 -3.08 -3.38 -7.28
CA GLY A 449 -3.82 -4.47 -7.91
C GLY A 449 -4.65 -5.30 -6.94
N LYS A 450 -5.32 -6.33 -7.49
CA LYS A 450 -6.18 -7.26 -6.76
C LYS A 450 -5.46 -8.59 -6.52
N PRO A 451 -5.31 -9.07 -5.27
CA PRO A 451 -4.93 -10.46 -5.01
C PRO A 451 -5.95 -11.42 -5.61
N ILE A 452 -5.49 -12.38 -6.42
CA ILE A 452 -6.36 -13.32 -7.13
C ILE A 452 -6.35 -14.70 -6.48
N PHE A 453 -5.18 -15.26 -6.24
CA PHE A 453 -5.02 -16.54 -5.57
C PHE A 453 -3.73 -16.59 -4.74
N ILE A 454 -3.69 -17.49 -3.77
CA ILE A 454 -2.52 -17.80 -2.95
C ILE A 454 -1.73 -18.86 -3.69
N TRP A 455 -0.52 -18.58 -4.17
CA TRP A 455 0.29 -19.58 -4.88
C TRP A 455 1.22 -20.36 -3.95
N TRP A 456 1.58 -19.78 -2.81
CA TRP A 456 2.31 -20.43 -1.73
C TRP A 456 1.79 -20.00 -0.36
N SER A 457 1.82 -20.88 0.63
CA SER A 457 1.46 -20.56 2.00
C SER A 457 2.25 -21.43 2.96
N SER A 458 2.98 -20.79 3.87
CA SER A 458 3.71 -21.45 4.95
C SER A 458 3.46 -20.76 6.28
N ASP A 459 3.36 -21.57 7.32
CA ASP A 459 3.18 -21.14 8.68
C ASP A 459 4.53 -20.70 9.27
N PRO A 460 4.72 -19.42 9.64
CA PRO A 460 5.98 -18.95 10.22
C PRO A 460 6.32 -19.65 11.54
N ASP A 461 5.29 -20.12 12.27
CA ASP A 461 5.45 -20.80 13.56
C ASP A 461 5.89 -22.27 13.41
N ARG A 462 6.02 -22.78 12.18
CA ARG A 462 6.31 -24.21 11.93
C ARG A 462 7.39 -24.37 10.87
N HIS A 463 8.34 -25.27 11.12
CA HIS A 463 9.48 -25.48 10.24
C HIS A 463 9.29 -26.66 9.27
N GLY A 464 10.00 -26.59 8.15
CA GLY A 464 10.03 -27.63 7.13
C GLY A 464 8.67 -27.86 6.44
N ILE A 465 8.49 -29.07 5.92
CA ILE A 465 7.28 -29.45 5.18
C ILE A 465 5.99 -29.39 6.02
N GLY A 466 6.11 -29.52 7.35
CA GLY A 466 4.98 -29.45 8.29
C GLY A 466 4.40 -28.05 8.47
N GLY A 467 5.13 -27.01 8.05
CA GLY A 467 4.63 -25.63 8.01
C GLY A 467 3.86 -25.28 6.74
N ILE A 468 3.91 -26.11 5.69
CA ILE A 468 3.21 -25.81 4.43
C ILE A 468 1.70 -25.95 4.65
N ARG A 469 0.95 -24.88 4.38
CA ARG A 469 -0.52 -24.87 4.48
C ARG A 469 -1.13 -25.35 3.17
N TRP A 470 -1.03 -26.67 2.90
CA TRP A 470 -1.46 -27.30 1.64
C TRP A 470 -2.89 -26.95 1.20
N SER A 471 -3.81 -26.80 2.15
CA SER A 471 -5.22 -26.42 1.89
C SER A 471 -5.41 -24.99 1.36
N ARG A 472 -4.37 -24.15 1.41
CA ARG A 472 -4.38 -22.77 0.91
C ARG A 472 -3.72 -22.62 -0.45
N LEU A 473 -2.92 -23.59 -0.89
CA LEU A 473 -2.22 -23.51 -2.18
C LEU A 473 -3.23 -23.46 -3.33
N PHE A 474 -3.01 -22.51 -4.24
CA PHE A 474 -3.83 -22.19 -5.40
C PHE A 474 -5.30 -21.84 -5.08
N ARG A 475 -5.60 -21.48 -3.83
CA ARG A 475 -6.94 -21.06 -3.42
C ARG A 475 -7.20 -19.63 -3.89
N TRP A 476 -8.34 -19.44 -4.56
CA TRP A 476 -8.83 -18.12 -4.96
C TRP A 476 -9.16 -17.28 -3.73
N VAL A 477 -8.66 -16.04 -3.69
CA VAL A 477 -8.82 -15.13 -2.55
C VAL A 477 -10.29 -14.82 -2.28
N ASP A 478 -11.09 -14.59 -3.32
CA ASP A 478 -12.53 -14.32 -3.20
C ASP A 478 -13.32 -15.52 -2.62
N ASN A 479 -12.76 -16.74 -2.68
CA ASN A 479 -13.37 -17.96 -2.14
C ASN A 479 -12.86 -18.33 -0.74
N ILE A 480 -12.01 -17.49 -0.14
CA ILE A 480 -11.55 -17.69 1.22
C ILE A 480 -12.63 -17.17 2.16
N LYS A 481 -13.42 -18.12 2.66
CA LYS A 481 -14.31 -17.93 3.80
C LYS A 481 -13.52 -17.78 5.07
#